data_AF-A0A4V3IUQ7-F1
#
_entry.id   AF-A0A4V3IUQ7-F1
#
_cell.length_a   1.000
_cell.length_b   1.000
_cell.length_c   1.000
_cell.angle_alpha   90.00
_cell.angle_beta   90.00
_cell.angle_gamma   90.00
#
_symmetry.space_group_name_H-M   'P 1'
#
loop_
_entity.id
_entity.type
_entity.pdbx_description
1 polymer ?
#
loop_
_entity_poly.entity_id
_entity_poly.type
_entity_poly.pdbx_seq_one_letter_code
_entity_poly.pdbx_strand_id
1 'polypeptide(L)'
;MSPKKGLVARPLKSSEFAIEHVTSQAATGWRDIVATQKSSAADAWDRLTKAPNQSDPKCHQLKGQLATIVRDGVEHDQWQYELSGGARIWFYVEGRTVKIVNVFTRHPNQTK
;
A
#
# COMPACT_ATOMS: atom_id res chain seq x y z
N MET A 1 30.94 3.96 -17.69
CA MET A 1 29.71 3.18 -17.48
C MET A 1 28.60 3.85 -18.27
N SER A 2 28.15 3.25 -19.36
CA SER A 2 27.04 3.80 -20.15
C SER A 2 25.73 3.71 -19.36
N PRO A 3 24.85 4.72 -19.43
CA PRO A 3 23.54 4.62 -18.80
C PRO A 3 22.79 3.42 -19.39
N LYS A 4 22.31 2.51 -18.54
CA LYS A 4 21.52 1.36 -18.97
C LYS A 4 20.21 1.88 -19.58
N LYS A 5 19.94 1.49 -20.83
CA LYS A 5 18.63 1.69 -21.46
C LYS A 5 17.57 0.97 -20.60
N GLY A 6 16.46 1.65 -20.28
CA GLY A 6 15.44 1.09 -19.39
C GLY A 6 14.24 2.01 -19.20
N LEU A 7 13.24 1.52 -18.46
CA LEU A 7 12.06 2.30 -18.09
C LEU A 7 12.45 3.41 -17.12
N VAL A 8 11.87 4.59 -17.31
CA VAL A 8 12.04 5.73 -16.41
C VAL A 8 11.01 5.63 -15.28
N ALA A 9 11.45 5.80 -14.03
CA ALA A 9 10.55 5.87 -12.90
C ALA A 9 9.72 7.17 -12.95
N ARG A 10 8.43 7.09 -12.62
CA ARG A 10 7.57 8.27 -12.55
C ARG A 10 8.10 9.22 -11.46
N PRO A 11 8.42 10.48 -11.78
CA PRO A 11 8.80 11.46 -10.77
C PRO A 11 7.63 11.72 -9.81
N LEU A 12 7.93 11.88 -8.52
CA LEU A 12 6.94 12.19 -7.49
C LEU A 12 6.72 13.71 -7.42
N LYS A 13 5.46 14.15 -7.45
CA LYS A 13 5.13 15.56 -7.18
C LYS A 13 5.28 15.85 -5.70
N SER A 14 5.57 17.10 -5.36
CA SER A 14 5.63 17.54 -3.95
C SER A 14 4.30 17.39 -3.20
N SER A 15 3.17 17.25 -3.90
CA SER A 15 1.85 17.01 -3.32
C SER A 15 1.50 15.52 -3.16
N GLU A 16 2.32 14.61 -3.69
CA GLU A 16 2.05 13.17 -3.69
C GLU A 16 2.77 12.49 -2.53
N PHE A 17 2.18 11.40 -2.05
CA PHE A 17 2.80 10.51 -1.09
C PHE A 17 3.74 9.55 -1.80
N ALA A 18 4.94 9.34 -1.25
CA ALA A 18 5.79 8.22 -1.64
C ALA A 18 5.18 6.90 -1.16
N ILE A 19 5.52 5.78 -1.80
CA ILE A 19 5.10 4.44 -1.38
C ILE A 19 6.34 3.59 -1.14
N GLU A 20 6.39 2.93 0.01
CA GLU A 20 7.49 2.07 0.42
C GLU A 20 6.96 0.78 1.03
N HIS A 21 7.63 -0.34 0.76
CA HIS A 21 7.37 -1.61 1.44
C HIS A 21 8.23 -1.70 2.70
N VAL A 22 7.61 -1.88 3.87
CA VAL A 22 8.36 -2.04 5.13
C VAL A 22 8.63 -3.49 5.52
N THR A 23 8.13 -4.45 4.73
CA THR A 23 8.39 -5.88 4.94
C THR A 23 8.70 -6.59 3.62
N SER A 24 9.49 -7.67 3.67
CA SER A 24 9.72 -8.54 2.51
C SER A 24 8.43 -9.20 2.01
N GLN A 25 7.47 -9.43 2.92
CA GLN A 25 6.15 -9.94 2.59
C GLN A 25 5.35 -8.94 1.76
N ALA A 26 5.33 -7.66 2.14
CA ALA A 26 4.72 -6.59 1.36
C ALA A 26 5.33 -6.50 -0.04
N ALA A 27 6.67 -6.56 -0.15
CA ALA A 27 7.34 -6.52 -1.44
C ALA A 27 6.98 -7.72 -2.34
N THR A 28 6.79 -8.89 -1.75
CA THR A 28 6.38 -10.09 -2.48
C THR A 28 4.93 -10.01 -2.92
N GLY A 29 4.01 -9.70 -1.99
CA GLY A 29 2.60 -9.57 -2.32
C GLY A 29 2.33 -8.46 -3.33
N TRP A 30 3.06 -7.33 -3.27
CA TRP A 30 3.00 -6.29 -4.30
C TRP A 30 3.35 -6.83 -5.69
N ARG A 31 4.45 -7.59 -5.79
CA ARG A 31 4.87 -8.21 -7.06
C ARG A 31 3.80 -9.17 -7.57
N ASP A 32 3.19 -9.95 -6.69
CA ASP A 32 2.16 -10.94 -7.05
C ASP A 32 0.87 -10.26 -7.54
N ILE A 33 0.43 -9.16 -6.90
CA ILE A 33 -0.74 -8.41 -7.40
C ILE A 33 -0.44 -7.70 -8.71
N VAL A 34 0.79 -7.21 -8.93
CA VAL A 34 1.18 -6.61 -10.21
C VAL A 34 1.18 -7.67 -11.32
N ALA A 35 1.62 -8.90 -11.01
CA ALA A 35 1.66 -10.01 -11.96
C ALA A 35 0.25 -10.53 -12.34
N THR A 36 -0.68 -10.55 -11.38
CA THR A 36 -2.00 -11.18 -11.56
C THR A 36 -3.13 -10.18 -11.85
N GLN A 37 -3.02 -8.94 -11.35
CA GLN A 37 -4.07 -7.91 -11.44
C GLN A 37 -3.47 -6.50 -11.63
N LYS A 38 -2.61 -6.36 -12.65
CA LYS A 38 -1.84 -5.15 -12.95
C LYS A 38 -2.65 -3.84 -12.90
N SER A 39 -3.84 -3.81 -13.49
CA SER A 39 -4.68 -2.60 -13.51
C SER A 39 -5.12 -2.21 -12.11
N SER A 40 -5.58 -3.15 -11.29
CA SER A 40 -5.96 -2.88 -9.89
C SER A 40 -4.77 -2.45 -9.03
N ALA A 41 -3.56 -2.98 -9.30
CA ALA A 41 -2.35 -2.51 -8.62
C ALA A 41 -2.00 -1.06 -9.01
N ALA A 42 -2.17 -0.68 -10.27
CA ALA A 42 -1.98 0.69 -10.73
C ALA A 42 -3.00 1.66 -10.09
N ASP A 43 -4.28 1.28 -10.05
CA ASP A 43 -5.33 2.07 -9.40
C ASP A 43 -5.04 2.27 -7.90
N ALA A 44 -4.58 1.21 -7.22
CA ALA A 44 -4.17 1.28 -5.83
C ALA A 44 -2.98 2.25 -5.64
N TRP A 45 -1.97 2.18 -6.52
CA TRP A 45 -0.84 3.10 -6.49
C TRP A 45 -1.28 4.56 -6.64
N ASP A 46 -2.10 4.86 -7.64
CA ASP A 46 -2.60 6.22 -7.88
C ASP A 46 -3.43 6.73 -6.71
N ARG A 47 -4.25 5.86 -6.11
CA ARG A 47 -5.08 6.20 -4.96
C ARG A 47 -4.27 6.47 -3.69
N LEU A 48 -3.23 5.65 -3.42
CA LEU A 48 -2.37 5.77 -2.25
C LEU A 48 -1.39 6.95 -2.37
N THR A 49 -0.92 7.27 -3.56
CA THR A 49 -0.07 8.46 -3.78
C THR A 49 -0.87 9.77 -3.67
N LYS A 50 -2.19 9.74 -3.87
CA LYS A 50 -3.04 10.95 -3.85
C LYS A 50 -3.68 11.25 -2.50
N ALA A 51 -4.26 10.27 -1.81
CA ALA A 51 -5.09 10.54 -0.62
C ALA A 51 -5.16 9.35 0.37
N PRO A 52 -4.03 8.75 0.80
CA PRO A 52 -4.01 7.44 1.46
C PRO A 52 -4.83 7.36 2.76
N ASN A 53 -5.10 8.50 3.40
CA ASN A 53 -5.86 8.63 4.65
C ASN A 53 -7.29 9.20 4.44
N GLN A 54 -7.78 9.26 3.21
CA GLN A 54 -9.18 9.59 2.94
C GLN A 54 -10.02 8.31 3.00
N SER A 55 -11.00 8.27 3.90
CA SER A 55 -11.88 7.11 4.07
C SER A 55 -12.92 7.01 2.94
N ASP A 56 -13.05 5.84 2.35
CA ASP A 56 -14.05 5.46 1.35
C ASP A 56 -14.30 3.92 1.42
N PRO A 57 -15.29 3.37 0.68
CA PRO A 57 -15.58 1.93 0.75
C PRO A 57 -14.40 1.01 0.43
N LYS A 58 -13.43 1.46 -0.37
CA LYS A 58 -12.21 0.69 -0.68
C LYS A 58 -11.05 1.02 0.25
N CYS A 59 -10.95 2.25 0.75
CA CYS A 59 -9.82 2.72 1.52
C CYS A 59 -10.28 3.19 2.90
N HIS A 60 -10.03 2.44 3.96
CA HIS A 60 -10.47 2.85 5.30
C HIS A 60 -9.57 2.30 6.40
N GLN A 61 -9.59 2.96 7.55
CA GLN A 61 -8.89 2.47 8.74
C GLN A 61 -9.47 1.12 9.18
N LEU A 62 -8.58 0.19 9.54
CA LEU A 62 -8.98 -1.04 10.21
C LEU A 62 -9.58 -0.73 11.59
N LYS A 63 -10.20 -1.73 12.21
CA LYS A 63 -10.95 -1.56 13.47
C LYS A 63 -10.49 -2.56 14.52
N GLY A 64 -10.86 -2.28 15.78
CA GLY A 64 -10.55 -3.13 16.92
C GLY A 64 -9.04 -3.25 17.13
N GLN A 65 -8.56 -4.47 17.37
CA GLN A 65 -7.14 -4.74 17.63
C GLN A 65 -6.22 -4.47 16.44
N LEU A 66 -6.77 -4.30 15.24
CA LEU A 66 -6.03 -3.97 14.03
C LEU A 66 -6.07 -2.47 13.69
N ALA A 67 -6.76 -1.66 14.49
CA ALA A 67 -6.94 -0.23 14.19
C ALA A 67 -5.61 0.54 14.17
N THR A 68 -4.63 0.07 14.96
CA THR A 68 -3.30 0.67 15.07
C THR A 68 -2.19 -0.35 14.86
N ILE A 69 -1.00 0.14 14.55
CA ILE A 69 0.24 -0.62 14.48
C ILE A 69 1.39 0.18 15.08
N VAL A 70 2.24 -0.49 15.86
CA VAL A 70 3.46 0.11 16.40
C VAL A 70 4.63 -0.17 15.45
N ARG A 71 5.33 0.90 15.03
CA ARG A 71 6.56 0.84 14.24
C ARG A 71 7.59 1.77 14.86
N ASP A 72 8.78 1.23 15.12
CA ASP A 72 9.88 1.97 15.76
C ASP A 72 9.46 2.68 17.08
N GLY A 73 8.57 2.04 17.84
CA GLY A 73 8.04 2.57 19.11
C GLY A 73 6.94 3.63 18.96
N VAL A 74 6.54 3.98 17.74
CA VAL A 74 5.47 4.93 17.44
C VAL A 74 4.21 4.19 17.00
N GLU A 75 3.07 4.57 17.58
CA GLU A 75 1.77 4.06 17.17
C GLU A 75 1.24 4.84 15.95
N HIS A 76 0.75 4.10 14.95
CA HIS A 76 0.14 4.66 13.74
C HIS A 76 -1.22 4.03 13.49
N ASP A 77 -2.15 4.79 12.92
CA ASP A 77 -3.38 4.24 12.35
C ASP A 77 -3.04 3.25 11.24
N GLN A 78 -3.60 2.04 11.31
CA GLN A 78 -3.47 1.04 10.26
C GLN A 78 -4.68 1.10 9.33
N TRP A 79 -4.39 1.24 8.05
CA TRP A 79 -5.36 1.37 6.98
C TRP A 79 -5.35 0.14 6.09
N GLN A 80 -6.49 -0.11 5.45
CA GLN A 80 -6.59 -1.06 4.36
C GLN A 80 -7.07 -0.40 3.06
N TYR A 81 -6.57 -0.93 1.94
CA TYR A 81 -7.09 -0.67 0.60
C TYR A 81 -7.57 -1.98 -0.04
N GLU A 82 -8.82 -1.98 -0.49
CA GLU A 82 -9.47 -3.11 -1.16
C GLU A 82 -9.20 -3.12 -2.65
N LEU A 83 -8.70 -4.25 -3.13
CA LEU A 83 -8.54 -4.54 -4.55
C LEU A 83 -9.56 -5.59 -4.99
N SER A 84 -9.59 -5.83 -6.30
CA SER A 84 -10.36 -6.90 -6.93
C SER A 84 -10.09 -8.27 -6.28
N GLY A 85 -11.07 -9.18 -6.34
CA GLY A 85 -10.92 -10.55 -5.84
C GLY A 85 -10.73 -10.67 -4.32
N GLY A 86 -11.05 -9.63 -3.56
CA GLY A 86 -10.88 -9.61 -2.10
C GLY A 86 -9.45 -9.36 -1.64
N ALA A 87 -8.51 -9.08 -2.55
CA ALA A 87 -7.15 -8.69 -2.19
C ALA A 87 -7.14 -7.40 -1.34
N ARG A 88 -6.14 -7.26 -0.48
CA ARG A 88 -6.00 -6.14 0.47
C ARG A 88 -4.56 -5.66 0.54
N ILE A 89 -4.37 -4.35 0.58
CA ILE A 89 -3.10 -3.72 0.98
C ILE A 89 -3.29 -3.15 2.38
N TRP A 90 -2.46 -3.55 3.33
CA TRP A 90 -2.42 -2.94 4.66
C TRP A 90 -1.23 -2.00 4.75
N PHE A 91 -1.47 -0.80 5.26
CA PHE A 91 -0.47 0.25 5.32
C PHE A 91 -0.70 1.19 6.52
N TYR A 92 0.30 2.01 6.79
CA TYR A 92 0.15 3.21 7.62
C TYR A 92 0.79 4.39 6.89
N VAL A 93 0.54 5.60 7.38
CA VAL A 93 1.12 6.82 6.82
C VAL A 93 2.06 7.44 7.83
N GLU A 94 3.27 7.76 7.39
CA GLU A 94 4.28 8.48 8.15
C GLU A 94 4.77 9.67 7.34
N GLY A 95 4.46 10.88 7.81
CA GLY A 95 4.69 12.11 7.06
C GLY A 95 4.03 12.08 5.67
N ARG A 96 4.84 12.05 4.61
CA ARG A 96 4.40 11.97 3.20
C ARG A 96 4.76 10.64 2.55
N THR A 97 4.79 9.58 3.35
CA THR A 97 5.11 8.23 2.88
C THR A 97 4.04 7.25 3.34
N VAL A 98 3.49 6.49 2.39
CA VAL A 98 2.68 5.31 2.63
C VAL A 98 3.61 4.13 2.85
N LYS A 99 3.55 3.57 4.05
CA LYS A 99 4.36 2.43 4.48
C LYS A 99 3.52 1.17 4.39
N ILE A 100 3.70 0.40 3.31
CA ILE A 100 2.96 -0.85 3.07
C ILE A 100 3.52 -1.94 3.98
N VAL A 101 2.67 -2.41 4.89
CA VAL A 101 2.98 -3.44 5.88
C VAL A 101 2.77 -4.83 5.30
N ASN A 102 1.68 -5.02 4.56
CA ASN A 102 1.34 -6.29 3.96
C ASN A 102 0.51 -6.12 2.68
N VAL A 103 0.62 -7.08 1.77
CA VAL A 103 -0.21 -7.16 0.57
C VAL A 103 -0.73 -8.59 0.45
N PHE A 104 -2.04 -8.74 0.54
CA PHE A 104 -2.73 -10.02 0.44
C PHE A 104 -3.34 -10.16 -0.95
N THR A 105 -3.08 -11.27 -1.62
CA THR A 105 -3.65 -11.62 -2.94
C THR A 105 -5.10 -12.13 -2.87
N ARG A 106 -5.64 -12.26 -1.66
CA ARG A 106 -7.02 -12.68 -1.34
C ARG A 106 -7.43 -12.07 -0.02
N HIS A 107 -8.69 -12.25 0.38
CA HIS A 107 -9.19 -11.73 1.65
C HIS A 107 -8.39 -12.31 2.83
N PRO A 108 -7.78 -11.47 3.68
CA PRO A 108 -7.06 -11.96 4.86
C PRO A 108 -8.04 -12.56 5.86
N ASN A 109 -7.61 -13.61 6.57
CA ASN A 109 -8.47 -14.23 7.59
C ASN A 109 -8.69 -13.30 8.80
N GLN A 110 -7.79 -12.34 9.01
CA GLN A 110 -7.82 -11.42 10.14
C GLN A 110 -8.98 -10.41 10.09
N THR A 111 -9.59 -10.20 8.91
CA THR A 111 -10.73 -9.28 8.74
C THR A 111 -11.96 -10.01 8.21
N LYS A 112 -11.96 -11.34 8.20
CA LYS A 112 -13.09 -12.16 7.72
C LYS A 112 -14.34 -11.95 8.58
#